data_AF-A0A2J0KS10-F1
#
_entry.id   AF-A0A2J0KS10-F1
#
_cell.length_a   1.000
_cell.length_b   1.000
_cell.length_c   1.000
_cell.angle_alpha   90.00
_cell.angle_beta   90.00
_cell.angle_gamma   90.00
#
_symmetry.space_group_name_H-M   'P 1'
#
loop_
_entity.id
_entity.type
_entity.pdbx_description
1 polymer ?
#
loop_
_entity_poly.entity_id
_entity_poly.type
_entity_poly.pdbx_seq_one_letter_code
_entity_poly.pdbx_strand_id
1 'polypeptide(L)'
;MVVEERIKSIIAELCSISKEKISSKTPFSELGIDSLDSVELMLILEKEFNIEIPHMEFEFNNINDVVNFVEGKVGQQIRASLSMRE
;
A
#
# COMPACT_ATOMS: atom_id res chain seq x y z
N MET A 1 0.39 15.11 1.84
CA MET A 1 1.07 13.81 1.73
C MET A 1 0.02 12.85 1.22
N VAL A 2 0.12 12.40 -0.03
CA VAL A 2 -0.93 11.54 -0.62
C VAL A 2 -0.36 10.14 -0.69
N VAL A 3 -0.60 9.35 0.36
CA VAL A 3 -0.20 7.93 0.43
C VAL A 3 -0.69 7.18 -0.82
N GLU A 4 -1.88 7.56 -1.31
CA GLU A 4 -2.41 7.11 -2.59
C GLU A 4 -1.48 7.32 -3.79
N GLU A 5 -0.90 8.51 -3.94
CA GLU A 5 -0.05 8.82 -5.09
C GLU A 5 1.23 7.99 -5.08
N ARG A 6 1.78 7.74 -3.88
CA ARG A 6 2.93 6.84 -3.69
C ARG A 6 2.58 5.39 -4.02
N ILE A 7 1.47 4.88 -3.51
CA ILE A 7 1.02 3.51 -3.80
C ILE A 7 0.77 3.35 -5.31
N LYS A 8 0.09 4.32 -5.95
CA LYS A 8 -0.13 4.33 -7.41
C LYS A 8 1.17 4.33 -8.19
N SER A 9 2.18 5.10 -7.78
CA SER A 9 3.49 5.10 -8.41
C SER A 9 4.20 3.74 -8.32
N ILE A 10 4.15 3.08 -7.15
CA ILE A 10 4.74 1.75 -6.95
C ILE A 10 4.06 0.71 -7.85
N ILE A 11 2.72 0.73 -7.90
CA ILE A 11 1.94 -0.18 -8.75
C ILE A 11 2.22 0.07 -10.25
N ALA A 12 2.30 1.34 -10.64
CA ALA A 12 2.62 1.73 -12.01
C ALA A 12 3.99 1.18 -12.46
N GLU A 13 4.97 1.20 -11.55
CA GLU A 13 6.31 0.69 -11.81
C GLU A 13 6.34 -0.85 -11.85
N LEU A 14 5.75 -1.51 -10.85
CA LEU A 14 5.66 -2.98 -10.79
C LEU A 14 4.96 -3.56 -12.02
N CYS A 15 3.81 -3.00 -12.38
CA CYS A 15 3.00 -3.52 -13.47
C CYS A 15 3.34 -2.90 -14.84
N SER A 16 4.29 -1.96 -14.88
CA SER A 16 4.66 -1.21 -16.10
C SER A 16 3.45 -0.59 -16.82
N ILE A 17 2.51 -0.04 -16.04
CA ILE A 17 1.30 0.65 -16.55
C ILE A 17 1.33 2.13 -16.16
N SER A 18 0.68 2.98 -16.95
CA SER A 18 0.57 4.40 -16.62
C SER A 18 -0.31 4.62 -15.40
N LYS A 19 0.15 5.45 -14.44
CA LYS A 19 -0.63 5.88 -13.26
C LYS A 19 -2.02 6.44 -13.58
N GLU A 20 -2.20 6.98 -14.79
CA GLU A 20 -3.47 7.51 -15.29
C GLU A 20 -4.49 6.40 -15.60
N LYS A 21 -4.02 5.19 -15.92
CA LYS A 21 -4.86 4.00 -16.08
C LYS A 21 -5.19 3.35 -14.73
N ILE A 22 -4.50 3.74 -13.67
CA ILE A 22 -4.69 3.18 -12.34
C ILE A 22 -5.79 3.95 -11.61
N SER A 23 -6.97 3.34 -11.49
CA SER A 23 -8.05 3.90 -10.68
C SER A 23 -8.03 3.33 -9.27
N SER A 24 -8.29 4.17 -8.27
CA SER A 24 -8.31 3.73 -6.86
C SER A 24 -9.39 2.67 -6.58
N LYS A 25 -10.40 2.58 -7.46
CA LYS A 25 -11.50 1.60 -7.40
C LYS A 25 -11.23 0.33 -8.23
N THR A 26 -10.27 0.36 -9.15
CA THR A 26 -9.97 -0.79 -10.01
C THR A 26 -9.37 -1.90 -9.16
N PRO A 27 -9.86 -3.14 -9.29
CA PRO A 27 -9.31 -4.26 -8.56
C PRO A 27 -7.90 -4.61 -9.06
N PHE A 28 -7.04 -5.08 -8.16
CA PHE A 28 -5.67 -5.46 -8.49
C PHE A 28 -5.60 -6.56 -9.56
N SER A 29 -6.54 -7.51 -9.56
CA SER A 29 -6.63 -8.52 -10.62
C SER A 29 -6.90 -7.92 -12.01
N GLU A 30 -7.60 -6.79 -12.13
CA GLU A 30 -7.76 -6.10 -13.41
C GLU A 30 -6.51 -5.35 -13.85
N LEU A 31 -5.69 -4.90 -12.89
CA LEU A 31 -4.40 -4.29 -13.18
C LEU A 31 -3.36 -5.33 -13.61
N GLY A 32 -3.61 -6.62 -13.40
CA GLY A 32 -2.63 -7.68 -13.67
C GLY A 32 -1.69 -7.96 -12.49
N ILE A 33 -2.05 -7.49 -11.30
CA ILE A 33 -1.38 -7.86 -10.05
C ILE A 33 -1.90 -9.23 -9.62
N ASP A 34 -1.00 -10.21 -9.60
CA ASP A 34 -1.26 -11.55 -9.08
C ASP A 34 -0.85 -11.64 -7.60
N SER A 35 -0.95 -12.83 -7.03
CA SER A 35 -0.57 -13.14 -5.65
C SER A 35 0.90 -12.81 -5.40
N LEU A 36 1.78 -13.03 -6.38
CA LEU A 36 3.21 -12.72 -6.27
C LEU A 36 3.49 -11.21 -6.27
N ASP A 37 2.86 -10.47 -7.18
CA ASP A 37 3.00 -9.01 -7.27
C ASP A 37 2.46 -8.31 -6.01
N SER A 38 1.37 -8.85 -5.44
CA SER A 38 0.78 -8.36 -4.20
C SER A 38 1.74 -8.48 -3.01
N VAL A 39 2.49 -9.59 -2.93
CA VAL A 39 3.51 -9.82 -1.88
C VAL A 39 4.67 -8.83 -2.02
N GLU A 40 5.15 -8.60 -3.24
CA GLU A 40 6.24 -7.64 -3.49
C GLU A 40 5.80 -6.20 -3.19
N LEU A 41 4.59 -5.83 -3.60
CA LEU A 41 3.98 -4.54 -3.27
C LEU A 41 3.89 -4.31 -1.76
N MET A 42 3.40 -5.31 -1.00
CA MET A 42 3.34 -5.19 0.46
C MET A 42 4.72 -4.95 1.06
N LEU A 43 5.75 -5.70 0.64
CA LEU A 43 7.11 -5.55 1.15
C LEU A 43 7.70 -4.16 0.86
N ILE A 44 7.44 -3.62 -0.33
CA ILE A 44 7.86 -2.25 -0.70
C ILE A 44 7.16 -1.23 0.20
N LEU A 45 5.85 -1.37 0.40
CA LEU A 45 5.07 -0.47 1.26
C LEU A 45 5.50 -0.55 2.73
N GLU A 46 5.74 -1.76 3.25
CA GLU A 46 6.26 -1.97 4.61
C GLU A 46 7.59 -1.24 4.80
N LYS A 47 8.50 -1.34 3.84
CA LYS A 47 9.80 -0.65 3.90
C LYS A 47 9.68 0.86 3.73
N GLU A 48 8.94 1.32 2.74
CA GLU A 48 8.77 2.73 2.39
C GLU A 48 8.09 3.51 3.53
N PHE A 49 7.03 2.93 4.10
CA PHE A 49 6.25 3.57 5.18
C PHE A 49 6.68 3.12 6.58
N ASN A 50 7.63 2.21 6.68
CA ASN A 50 8.13 1.60 7.91
C ASN A 50 7.06 0.87 8.75
N ILE A 51 6.00 0.37 8.10
CA ILE A 51 4.86 -0.29 8.76
C ILE A 51 4.98 -1.82 8.71
N GLU A 52 4.20 -2.51 9.55
CA GLU A 52 3.96 -3.96 9.45
C GLU A 52 2.58 -4.24 8.84
N ILE A 53 2.58 -4.92 7.70
CA ILE A 53 1.40 -5.42 6.98
C ILE A 53 1.32 -6.93 7.22
N PRO A 54 0.35 -7.41 8.02
CA PRO A 54 0.24 -8.83 8.32
C PRO A 54 -0.16 -9.62 7.07
N HIS A 55 0.71 -10.56 6.68
CA HIS A 55 0.58 -11.36 5.46
C HIS A 55 -0.60 -12.34 5.45
N MET A 56 -1.27 -12.54 6.59
CA MET A 56 -2.10 -13.72 6.80
C MET A 56 -3.51 -13.62 6.21
N GLU A 57 -4.10 -12.43 6.06
CA GLU A 57 -5.50 -12.29 5.60
C GLU A 57 -5.81 -10.96 4.89
N PHE A 58 -4.81 -10.21 4.44
CA PHE A 58 -5.07 -8.97 3.69
C PHE A 58 -5.30 -9.25 2.20
N GLU A 59 -6.54 -9.61 1.86
CA GLU A 59 -7.05 -9.57 0.49
C GLU A 59 -7.34 -8.12 0.10
N PHE A 60 -6.28 -7.33 -0.10
CA PHE A 60 -6.44 -6.02 -0.70
C PHE A 60 -7.05 -6.21 -2.08
N ASN A 61 -8.28 -5.74 -2.26
CA ASN A 61 -8.98 -5.88 -3.54
C ASN A 61 -8.57 -4.77 -4.49
N ASN A 62 -8.38 -3.56 -3.97
CA ASN A 62 -8.16 -2.33 -4.71
C ASN A 62 -7.30 -1.35 -3.90
N ILE A 63 -6.76 -0.36 -4.59
CA ILE A 63 -5.77 0.59 -4.04
C ILE A 63 -6.32 1.35 -2.84
N ASN A 64 -7.60 1.72 -2.88
CA ASN A 64 -8.22 2.46 -1.79
C ASN A 64 -8.14 1.70 -0.44
N ASP A 65 -8.20 0.38 -0.48
CA ASP A 65 -8.11 -0.45 0.73
C ASP A 65 -6.70 -0.41 1.33
N VAL A 66 -5.69 -0.57 0.47
CA VAL A 66 -4.26 -0.43 0.83
C VAL A 66 -3.98 0.96 1.40
N VAL A 67 -4.47 2.01 0.72
CA VAL A 67 -4.25 3.41 1.14
C VAL A 67 -4.79 3.63 2.55
N ASN A 68 -6.04 3.26 2.80
CA ASN A 68 -6.65 3.40 4.12
C ASN A 68 -5.87 2.63 5.19
N PHE A 69 -5.44 1.42 4.87
CA PHE A 69 -4.67 0.61 5.80
C PHE A 69 -3.31 1.24 6.15
N VAL A 70 -2.55 1.64 5.12
CA VAL A 70 -1.24 2.28 5.26
C VAL A 70 -1.37 3.60 6.03
N GLU A 71 -2.32 4.46 5.67
CA GLU A 71 -2.54 5.72 6.39
C GLU A 71 -2.88 5.49 7.87
N GLY A 72 -3.73 4.51 8.17
CA GLY A 72 -4.06 4.12 9.54
C GLY A 72 -2.85 3.60 10.32
N LYS A 73 -1.99 2.81 9.68
CA LYS A 73 -0.77 2.26 10.30
C LYS A 73 0.29 3.33 10.54
N VAL A 74 0.59 4.15 9.53
CA VAL A 74 1.54 5.26 9.64
C VAL A 74 1.09 6.22 10.76
N GLY A 75 -0.20 6.55 10.81
CA GLY A 75 -0.77 7.39 11.89
C GLY A 75 -0.60 6.78 13.28
N GLN A 76 -0.81 5.46 13.42
CA GLN A 76 -0.59 4.74 14.68
C GLN A 76 0.89 4.67 15.08
N GLN A 77 1.78 4.44 14.11
CA GLN A 77 3.21 4.28 14.37
C GLN A 77 3.87 5.59 14.81
N ILE A 78 3.46 6.72 14.21
CA ILE A 78 3.86 8.05 14.63
C ILE A 78 3.43 8.30 16.09
N ARG A 79 2.17 7.99 16.42
CA ARG A 79 1.64 8.15 17.78
C ARG A 79 2.37 7.27 18.81
N ALA A 80 2.63 6.01 18.46
CA ALA A 80 3.37 5.09 19.33
C ALA A 80 4.82 5.55 19.58
N SER A 81 5.49 6.06 18.54
CA SER A 81 6.87 6.58 18.67
C SER A 81 6.95 7.85 19.53
N LEU A 82 5.89 8.68 19.54
CA LEU A 82 5.80 9.87 20.38
C LEU A 82 5.54 9.52 21.87
N SER A 83 4.81 8.43 22.15
CA SER A 83 4.44 8.04 23.51
C SER A 83 5.59 7.43 24.34
N MET A 84 6.70 7.01 23.72
CA MET A 84 7.86 6.45 24.43
C MET A 84 8.93 7.50 24.79
N ARG A 85 8.69 8.79 24.55
CA ARG A 85 9.62 9.88 24.84
C ARG A 85 9.35 10.62 26.16
N GLU A 86 8.43 10.13 27.00
CA GLU A 86 8.12 10.70 28.32
C GLU A 86 8.82 9.96 29.47
#